data_AF-Q9K5B1-F1
#
_entry.id   AF-Q9K5B1-F1
#
_cell.length_a   1.000
_cell.length_b   1.000
_cell.length_c   1.000
_cell.angle_alpha   90.00
_cell.angle_beta   90.00
_cell.angle_gamma   90.00
#
_symmetry.space_group_name_H-M   'P 1'
#
loop_
_entity.id
_entity.type
_entity.pdbx_description
1 polymer ?
#
loop_
_entity_poly.entity_id
_entity_poly.type
_entity_poly.pdbx_seq_one_letter_code
_entity_poly.pdbx_strand_id
1 'polypeptide(L)'
;MVMPCAICASLGKSCCKGYQIYLTPGDISRISDYLKASDFYTVEPPVLTDIEPDYDPLWLPMIMSEDHQVRVLKRGADKQCYLATDRGCLLPLNRRPLICRLFPYDFKETCILGIDASCPISKDRNWQTVLDRMDMTEAKANLWRDLLYEEIRGKNDPVGSPLSCENG
;
A
#
# COMPACT_ATOMS: atom_id res chain seq x y z
N MET A 1 19.69 -13.49 4.27
CA MET A 1 18.31 -13.66 3.77
C MET A 1 17.96 -12.40 3.01
N VAL A 2 17.84 -12.45 1.69
CA VAL A 2 17.52 -11.26 0.87
C VAL A 2 16.01 -11.06 0.95
N MET A 3 15.55 -9.92 1.49
CA MET A 3 14.13 -9.61 1.53
C MET A 3 13.57 -9.57 0.10
N PRO A 4 12.45 -10.24 -0.21
CA PRO A 4 11.85 -10.22 -1.54
C PRO A 4 11.60 -8.81 -2.11
N CYS A 5 11.42 -7.78 -1.26
CA CYS A 5 11.38 -6.39 -1.70
C CYS A 5 12.69 -5.91 -2.35
N ALA A 6 13.86 -6.33 -1.85
CA ALA A 6 15.16 -6.01 -2.45
C ALA A 6 15.33 -6.74 -3.80
N ILE A 7 14.80 -7.96 -3.91
CA ILE A 7 14.75 -8.69 -5.19
C ILE A 7 13.86 -7.94 -6.18
N CYS A 8 12.63 -7.58 -5.80
CA CYS A 8 11.73 -6.79 -6.65
C CYS A 8 12.32 -5.42 -7.02
N ALA A 9 13.01 -4.75 -6.09
CA ALA A 9 13.71 -3.49 -6.34
C ALA A 9 14.83 -3.67 -7.37
N SER A 10 15.65 -4.71 -7.23
CA SER A 10 16.74 -5.01 -8.17
C SER A 10 16.27 -5.39 -9.58
N LEU A 11 15.07 -5.96 -9.69
CA LEU A 11 14.43 -6.34 -10.96
C LEU A 11 13.63 -5.20 -11.62
N GLY A 12 13.55 -4.02 -10.99
CA GLY A 12 12.79 -2.87 -11.51
C GLY A 12 11.27 -3.07 -11.52
N LYS A 13 10.76 -4.12 -10.87
CA LYS A 13 9.33 -4.48 -10.75
C LYS A 13 8.82 -4.35 -9.31
N SER A 14 9.35 -3.37 -8.57
CA SER A 14 8.91 -3.10 -7.20
C SER A 14 7.65 -2.23 -7.20
N CYS A 15 6.77 -2.45 -6.22
CA CYS A 15 5.69 -1.52 -5.86
C CYS A 15 6.18 -0.08 -5.62
N CYS A 16 7.49 0.10 -5.37
CA CYS A 16 8.15 1.39 -5.19
C CYS A 16 8.49 2.14 -6.49
N LYS A 17 8.14 1.65 -7.68
CA LYS A 17 8.47 2.34 -8.95
C LYS A 17 7.24 2.47 -9.84
N GLY A 18 6.96 3.68 -10.30
CA GLY A 18 5.89 3.95 -11.27
C GLY A 18 4.52 4.28 -10.66
N TYR A 19 4.27 3.89 -9.41
CA TYR A 19 2.98 4.09 -8.73
C TYR A 19 2.96 5.29 -7.79
N GLN A 20 1.78 5.88 -7.56
CA GLN A 20 1.51 6.71 -6.39
C GLN A 20 1.27 5.84 -5.15
N ILE A 21 2.13 5.99 -4.13
CA ILE A 21 1.91 5.33 -2.84
C ILE A 21 1.15 6.30 -1.94
N TYR A 22 -0.15 6.06 -1.80
CA TYR A 22 -1.03 6.87 -0.95
C TYR A 22 -0.72 6.69 0.53
N LEU A 23 -0.94 7.77 1.30
CA LEU A 23 -0.69 7.82 2.73
C LEU A 23 -1.94 8.24 3.49
N THR A 24 -2.26 7.49 4.53
CA THR A 24 -3.21 7.91 5.55
C THR A 24 -2.58 8.94 6.51
N PRO A 25 -3.39 9.66 7.33
CA PRO A 25 -2.85 10.43 8.45
C PRO A 25 -2.00 9.59 9.41
N GLY A 26 -2.42 8.35 9.68
CA GLY A 26 -1.71 7.43 10.55
C GLY A 26 -0.35 7.04 9.97
N ASP A 27 -0.25 6.84 8.66
CA ASP A 27 1.02 6.56 7.99
C ASP A 27 1.97 7.73 8.13
N ILE A 28 1.50 8.96 7.89
CA ILE A 28 2.32 10.17 8.06
C ILE A 28 2.83 10.24 9.50
N SER A 29 1.98 10.05 10.50
CA SER A 29 2.37 10.06 11.91
C SER A 29 3.42 8.99 12.23
N ARG A 30 3.17 7.73 11.83
CA ARG A 30 4.08 6.59 12.09
C ARG A 30 5.44 6.75 11.43
N ILE A 31 5.46 7.24 10.20
CA ILE A 31 6.68 7.42 9.42
C ILE A 31 7.45 8.64 9.93
N SER A 32 6.77 9.74 10.25
CA SER A 32 7.40 10.92 10.85
C SER A 32 8.08 10.62 12.17
N ASP A 33 7.41 9.86 13.05
CA ASP A 33 8.01 9.42 14.31
C ASP A 33 9.29 8.59 14.07
N TYR A 34 9.28 7.71 13.07
CA TYR A 34 10.43 6.86 12.76
C TYR A 34 11.60 7.63 12.13
N LEU A 35 11.33 8.44 11.11
CA LEU A 35 12.36 9.20 10.37
C LEU A 35 12.82 10.46 11.09
N LYS A 36 12.07 10.92 12.11
CA LYS A 36 12.24 12.24 12.74
C LYS A 36 12.21 13.38 11.71
N ALA A 37 11.36 13.21 10.69
CA ALA A 37 11.20 14.13 9.57
C ALA A 37 9.74 14.15 9.08
N SER A 38 9.33 15.17 8.33
CA SER A 38 7.96 15.30 7.79
C SER A 38 7.93 15.67 6.31
N ASP A 39 9.08 15.74 5.65
CA ASP A 39 9.25 16.17 4.27
C ASP A 39 9.32 15.00 3.28
N PHE A 40 8.94 13.78 3.69
CA PHE A 40 8.96 12.56 2.86
C PHE A 40 7.71 12.37 1.99
N TYR A 41 6.68 13.20 2.15
CA TYR A 41 5.43 13.11 1.39
C TYR A 41 5.11 14.44 0.70
N THR A 42 4.21 14.37 -0.27
CA THR A 42 3.65 15.54 -0.97
C THR A 42 2.14 15.40 -1.12
N VAL A 43 1.50 16.49 -1.51
CA VAL A 43 0.09 16.54 -1.89
C VAL A 43 0.03 16.81 -3.39
N GLU A 44 -0.62 15.94 -4.15
CA GLU A 44 -0.72 16.05 -5.61
C GLU A 44 -2.01 15.40 -6.13
N PRO A 45 -2.41 15.65 -7.40
CA PRO A 45 -3.58 15.01 -7.98
C PRO A 45 -3.39 13.48 -8.08
N PRO A 46 -4.48 12.69 -7.97
CA PRO A 46 -4.40 11.26 -8.17
C PRO A 46 -4.05 10.90 -9.62
N VAL A 47 -3.16 9.94 -9.81
CA VAL A 47 -2.85 9.34 -11.11
C VAL A 47 -3.89 8.25 -11.37
N LEU A 48 -4.93 8.57 -12.14
CA LEU A 48 -6.05 7.66 -12.39
C LEU A 48 -5.64 6.37 -13.11
N THR A 49 -4.53 6.38 -13.86
CA THR A 49 -4.00 5.18 -14.52
C THR A 49 -3.39 4.18 -13.54
N ASP A 50 -3.10 4.60 -12.30
CA ASP A 50 -2.61 3.73 -11.23
C ASP A 50 -3.76 3.03 -10.49
N ILE A 51 -5.01 3.41 -10.78
CA ILE A 51 -6.23 2.85 -10.19
C ILE A 51 -6.80 1.85 -11.19
N GLU A 52 -6.64 0.57 -10.90
CA GLU A 52 -7.10 -0.49 -11.78
C GLU A 52 -8.65 -0.58 -11.81
N PRO A 53 -9.26 -1.07 -12.90
CA PRO A 53 -10.73 -1.18 -12.99
C PRO A 53 -11.37 -2.05 -11.91
N ASP A 54 -10.62 -3.04 -11.41
CA ASP A 54 -11.07 -3.98 -10.38
C ASP A 54 -10.83 -3.46 -8.94
N TYR A 55 -10.26 -2.27 -8.83
CA TYR A 55 -9.97 -1.61 -7.57
C TYR A 55 -11.27 -1.24 -6.84
N ASP A 56 -11.19 -1.10 -5.51
CA ASP A 56 -12.34 -0.71 -4.71
C ASP A 56 -12.91 0.64 -5.20
N PRO A 57 -14.17 0.68 -5.69
CA PRO A 57 -14.75 1.90 -6.24
C PRO A 57 -14.90 3.02 -5.20
N LEU A 58 -14.91 2.68 -3.91
CA LEU A 58 -14.96 3.65 -2.82
C LEU A 58 -13.59 4.24 -2.48
N TRP A 59 -12.50 3.58 -2.89
CA TRP A 59 -11.16 3.99 -2.52
C TRP A 59 -10.84 5.45 -2.84
N LEU A 60 -10.93 5.82 -4.13
CA LEU A 60 -10.51 7.14 -4.59
C LEU A 60 -11.33 8.26 -3.93
N PRO A 61 -12.67 8.17 -3.88
CA PRO A 61 -13.49 9.12 -3.12
C PRO A 61 -13.05 9.25 -1.65
N MET A 62 -12.64 8.15 -1.01
CA MET A 62 -12.29 8.15 0.41
C MET A 62 -10.91 8.75 0.71
N ILE A 63 -9.92 8.58 -0.17
CA ILE A 63 -8.55 9.08 0.07
C ILE A 63 -8.31 10.51 -0.40
N MET A 64 -9.17 11.00 -1.29
CA MET A 64 -9.07 12.32 -1.91
C MET A 64 -9.57 13.43 -0.99
N SER A 65 -8.90 14.59 -1.01
CA SER A 65 -9.35 15.80 -0.31
C SER A 65 -10.43 16.54 -1.08
N GLU A 66 -11.07 17.54 -0.45
CA GLU A 66 -12.01 18.46 -1.11
C GLU A 66 -11.40 19.16 -2.34
N ASP A 67 -10.11 19.48 -2.29
CA ASP A 67 -9.35 20.06 -3.41
C ASP A 67 -8.94 19.04 -4.51
N HIS A 68 -9.51 17.83 -4.49
CA HIS A 68 -9.19 16.74 -5.42
C HIS A 68 -7.70 16.32 -5.42
N GLN A 69 -7.05 16.41 -4.26
CA GLN A 69 -5.66 16.01 -4.06
C GLN A 69 -5.55 14.78 -3.16
N VAL A 70 -4.43 14.10 -3.24
CA VAL A 70 -4.09 12.96 -2.38
C VAL A 70 -2.75 13.18 -1.68
N ARG A 71 -2.55 12.56 -0.52
CA ARG A 71 -1.25 12.53 0.15
C ARG A 71 -0.51 11.30 -0.31
N VAL A 72 0.71 11.47 -0.82
CA VAL A 72 1.51 10.38 -1.36
C VAL A 72 2.97 10.51 -0.95
N LEU A 73 3.71 9.39 -0.91
CA LEU A 73 5.16 9.45 -0.76
C LEU A 73 5.78 10.23 -1.93
N LYS A 74 6.80 11.04 -1.63
CA LYS A 74 7.61 11.69 -2.67
C LYS A 74 8.28 10.66 -3.56
N ARG A 75 8.50 11.05 -4.81
CA ARG A 75 9.15 10.21 -5.82
C ARG A 75 10.28 11.00 -6.49
N GLY A 76 11.34 10.30 -6.90
CA GLY A 76 12.39 10.85 -7.74
C GLY A 76 11.91 11.14 -9.16
N ALA A 77 12.75 11.78 -9.97
CA ALA A 77 12.44 12.09 -11.37
C ALA A 77 12.15 10.83 -12.22
N ASP A 78 12.70 9.68 -11.83
CA ASP A 78 12.49 8.38 -12.43
C ASP A 78 11.23 7.65 -11.90
N LYS A 79 10.40 8.36 -11.11
CA LYS A 79 9.22 7.84 -10.41
C LYS A 79 9.53 6.72 -9.40
N GLN A 80 10.76 6.63 -8.92
CA GLN A 80 11.10 5.77 -7.80
C GLN A 80 10.68 6.42 -6.48
N CYS A 81 10.04 5.67 -5.58
CA CYS A 81 9.71 6.09 -4.23
C CYS A 81 10.95 6.57 -3.49
N TYR A 82 10.85 7.73 -2.83
CA TYR A 82 11.93 8.38 -2.09
C TYR A 82 12.55 7.49 -0.99
N LEU A 83 11.78 6.53 -0.47
CA LEU A 83 12.22 5.60 0.58
C LEU A 83 12.74 4.27 0.05
N ALA A 84 12.87 4.13 -1.27
CA ALA A 84 13.45 2.93 -1.90
C ALA A 84 14.97 3.07 -2.07
N THR A 85 15.67 1.96 -1.87
CA THR A 85 17.11 1.80 -2.11
C THR A 85 17.37 0.54 -2.93
N ASP A 86 18.61 0.34 -3.36
CA ASP A 86 19.09 -0.90 -3.96
C ASP A 86 18.91 -2.13 -3.04
N ARG A 87 18.83 -1.91 -1.72
CA ARG A 87 18.59 -2.95 -0.70
C ARG A 87 17.12 -3.09 -0.29
N GLY A 88 16.21 -2.41 -0.97
CA GLY A 88 14.77 -2.38 -0.64
C GLY A 88 14.34 -1.11 0.07
N CYS A 89 13.23 -1.16 0.80
CA CYS A 89 12.68 0.02 1.49
C CYS A 89 13.46 0.35 2.77
N LEU A 90 13.76 1.63 2.98
CA LEU A 90 14.36 2.16 4.22
C LEU A 90 13.49 1.94 5.46
N LEU A 91 12.17 1.81 5.29
CA LEU A 91 11.25 1.59 6.39
C LEU A 91 11.17 0.10 6.76
N PRO A 92 11.27 -0.25 8.06
CA PRO A 92 10.90 -1.59 8.52
C PRO A 92 9.41 -1.83 8.29
N LEU A 93 9.01 -3.10 8.15
CA LEU A 93 7.66 -3.49 7.73
C LEU A 93 6.55 -2.79 8.53
N ASN A 94 6.67 -2.74 9.86
CA ASN A 94 5.71 -2.12 10.77
C ASN A 94 5.67 -0.58 10.73
N ARG A 95 6.57 0.06 9.98
CA ARG A 95 6.60 1.52 9.76
C ARG A 95 6.27 1.91 8.31
N ARG A 96 6.22 0.95 7.38
CA ARG A 96 5.82 1.20 5.98
C ARG A 96 4.38 1.75 5.91
N PRO A 97 4.01 2.48 4.84
CA PRO A 97 2.61 2.79 4.57
C PRO A 97 1.74 1.52 4.57
N LEU A 98 0.47 1.62 4.97
CA LEU A 98 -0.41 0.45 5.04
C LEU A 98 -0.57 -0.24 3.68
N ILE A 99 -0.70 0.53 2.59
CA ILE A 99 -0.71 -0.02 1.22
C ILE A 99 0.54 -0.84 0.91
N CYS A 100 1.72 -0.35 1.33
CA CYS A 100 2.97 -1.08 1.13
C CYS A 100 3.07 -2.36 1.97
N ARG A 101 2.33 -2.45 3.09
CA ARG A 101 2.22 -3.69 3.88
C ARG A 101 1.22 -4.66 3.26
N LEU A 102 0.18 -4.13 2.61
CA LEU A 102 -0.81 -4.94 1.92
C LEU A 102 -0.25 -5.56 0.64
N PHE A 103 0.61 -4.87 -0.11
CA PHE A 103 1.26 -5.50 -1.27
C PHE A 103 2.05 -6.76 -0.86
N PRO A 104 1.83 -7.93 -1.49
CA PRO A 104 1.24 -8.12 -2.82
C PRO A 104 -0.21 -8.63 -2.82
N TYR A 105 -0.95 -8.45 -1.74
CA TYR A 105 -2.37 -8.80 -1.69
C TYR A 105 -3.20 -7.79 -2.50
N ASP A 106 -4.10 -8.32 -3.33
CA ASP A 106 -5.23 -7.57 -3.86
C ASP A 106 -6.33 -7.54 -2.80
N PHE A 107 -7.04 -6.42 -2.66
CA PHE A 107 -8.04 -6.25 -1.61
C PHE A 107 -9.13 -5.27 -1.99
N LYS A 108 -10.30 -5.47 -1.39
CA LYS A 108 -11.37 -4.46 -1.25
C LYS A 108 -11.47 -4.08 0.22
N GLU A 109 -12.34 -3.15 0.56
CA GLU A 109 -12.67 -2.78 1.95
C GLU A 109 -13.01 -3.97 2.84
N THR A 110 -13.60 -5.02 2.26
CA THR A 110 -14.28 -6.07 3.00
C THR A 110 -13.56 -7.42 2.98
N CYS A 111 -12.61 -7.62 2.06
CA CYS A 111 -11.81 -8.85 1.98
C CYS A 111 -10.47 -8.66 1.27
N ILE A 112 -9.59 -9.63 1.48
CA ILE A 112 -8.44 -9.90 0.62
C ILE A 112 -8.93 -10.76 -0.55
N LEU A 113 -8.59 -10.39 -1.79
CA LEU A 113 -9.04 -11.06 -3.02
C LEU A 113 -8.05 -12.14 -3.50
N GLY A 114 -6.77 -12.00 -3.15
CA GLY A 114 -5.71 -12.88 -3.64
C GLY A 114 -4.37 -12.17 -3.71
N ILE A 115 -3.52 -12.61 -4.64
CA ILE A 115 -2.20 -12.01 -4.90
C ILE A 115 -2.22 -11.32 -6.25
N ASP A 116 -1.73 -10.09 -6.27
CA ASP A 116 -1.52 -9.28 -7.46
C ASP A 116 -0.75 -10.09 -8.51
N ALA A 117 -1.39 -10.31 -9.66
CA ALA A 117 -0.84 -11.09 -10.76
C ALA A 117 0.46 -10.50 -11.33
N SER A 118 0.66 -9.18 -11.19
CA SER A 118 1.87 -8.47 -11.60
C SER A 118 3.06 -8.75 -10.68
N CYS A 119 2.80 -9.13 -9.43
CA CYS A 119 3.85 -9.46 -8.47
C CYS A 119 4.55 -10.76 -8.86
N PRO A 120 5.90 -10.81 -8.93
CA PRO A 120 6.61 -12.05 -9.28
C PRO A 120 6.27 -13.26 -8.40
N ILE A 121 5.84 -13.02 -7.15
CA ILE A 121 5.45 -14.08 -6.21
C ILE A 121 4.18 -14.82 -6.64
N SER A 122 3.30 -14.20 -7.44
CA SER A 122 2.05 -14.81 -7.92
C SER A 122 2.30 -16.07 -8.75
N LYS A 123 3.50 -16.21 -9.30
CA LYS A 123 3.94 -17.36 -10.11
C LYS A 123 4.54 -18.49 -9.26
N ASP A 124 4.80 -18.25 -7.98
CA ASP A 124 5.32 -19.26 -7.07
C ASP A 124 4.15 -20.08 -6.49
N ARG A 125 4.24 -21.42 -6.60
CA ARG A 125 3.22 -22.32 -6.04
C ARG A 125 3.17 -22.32 -4.51
N ASN A 126 4.21 -21.80 -3.85
CA ASN A 126 4.35 -21.72 -2.40
C ASN A 126 4.40 -20.26 -1.91
N TRP A 127 3.75 -19.34 -2.63
CA TRP A 127 3.76 -17.91 -2.29
C TRP A 127 3.34 -17.66 -0.83
N GLN A 128 2.40 -18.44 -0.28
CA GLN A 128 1.97 -18.34 1.12
C GLN A 128 3.14 -18.52 2.08
N THR A 129 3.93 -19.59 1.90
CA THR A 129 5.09 -19.86 2.75
C THR A 129 6.16 -18.77 2.62
N VAL A 130 6.30 -18.18 1.44
CA VAL A 130 7.23 -17.05 1.23
C VAL A 130 6.74 -15.82 2.00
N LEU A 131 5.45 -15.49 1.92
CA LEU A 131 4.86 -14.37 2.66
C LEU A 131 4.87 -14.59 4.18
N ASP A 132 4.60 -15.80 4.65
CA ASP A 132 4.68 -16.15 6.07
C ASP A 132 6.09 -15.91 6.63
N ARG A 133 7.13 -16.29 5.88
CA ARG A 133 8.54 -16.03 6.26
C ARG A 133 8.89 -14.55 6.25
N MET A 134 8.15 -13.74 5.50
CA MET A 134 8.28 -12.28 5.48
C MET A 134 7.44 -11.58 6.56
N ASP A 135 6.72 -12.35 7.38
CA ASP A 135 5.79 -11.83 8.38
C ASP A 135 4.58 -11.10 7.77
N MET A 136 4.18 -11.54 6.56
CA MET A 136 3.11 -10.96 5.75
C MET A 136 1.97 -11.96 5.52
N THR A 137 1.55 -12.67 6.58
CA THR A 137 0.45 -13.63 6.53
C THR A 137 -0.87 -12.95 6.10
N GLU A 138 -1.81 -13.71 5.55
CA GLU A 138 -3.14 -13.17 5.19
C GLU A 138 -3.90 -12.61 6.40
N ALA A 139 -3.75 -13.21 7.59
CA ALA A 139 -4.32 -12.67 8.83
C ALA A 139 -3.80 -11.25 9.13
N LYS A 140 -2.51 -10.99 8.93
CA LYS A 140 -1.92 -9.65 9.05
C LYS A 140 -2.40 -8.71 7.96
N ALA A 141 -2.54 -9.20 6.73
CA ALA A 141 -3.10 -8.41 5.64
C ALA A 141 -4.53 -7.94 5.96
N ASN A 142 -5.38 -8.81 6.51
CA ASN A 142 -6.71 -8.41 6.98
C ASN A 142 -6.64 -7.32 8.05
N LEU A 143 -5.77 -7.47 9.07
CA LEU A 143 -5.58 -6.43 10.10
C LEU A 143 -5.09 -5.09 9.52
N TRP A 144 -4.17 -5.11 8.56
CA TRP A 144 -3.67 -3.90 7.92
C TRP A 144 -4.72 -3.24 7.02
N ARG A 145 -5.56 -4.04 6.35
CA ARG A 145 -6.71 -3.54 5.59
C ARG A 145 -7.70 -2.86 6.51
N ASP A 146 -8.09 -3.50 7.60
CA ASP A 146 -9.04 -2.94 8.54
C ASP A 146 -8.53 -1.60 9.09
N LEU A 147 -7.25 -1.56 9.51
CA LEU A 147 -6.61 -0.32 9.95
C LEU A 147 -6.54 0.76 8.83
N LEU A 148 -6.32 0.35 7.58
CA LEU A 148 -6.28 1.28 6.44
C LEU A 148 -7.63 1.96 6.26
N TYR A 149 -8.71 1.19 6.20
CA TYR A 149 -10.04 1.76 6.04
C TYR A 149 -10.51 2.50 7.29
N GLU A 150 -10.15 2.05 8.49
CA GLU A 150 -10.37 2.81 9.74
C GLU A 150 -9.68 4.18 9.71
N GLU A 151 -8.44 4.28 9.25
CA GLU A 151 -7.71 5.56 9.18
C GLU A 151 -8.21 6.49 8.09
N ILE A 152 -8.70 5.92 6.99
CA ILE A 152 -9.32 6.68 5.91
C ILE A 152 -10.70 7.20 6.35
N ARG A 153 -11.52 6.38 7.00
CA ARG A 153 -12.82 6.80 7.57
C ARG A 153 -12.65 7.71 8.78
N GLY A 154 -11.63 7.54 9.62
CA GLY A 154 -11.36 8.48 10.72
C GLY A 154 -11.05 9.91 10.25
N LYS A 155 -10.84 10.09 8.94
CA LYS A 155 -10.68 11.36 8.24
C LYS A 155 -12.02 11.96 7.77
N ASN A 156 -13.07 11.13 7.63
CA ASN A 156 -14.41 11.43 7.10
C ASN A 156 -15.46 10.76 8.01
N ASP A 157 -16.18 11.52 8.84
CA ASP A 157 -17.23 11.03 9.75
C ASP A 157 -18.17 9.94 9.17
N PRO A 158 -18.73 9.05 10.01
CA PRO A 158 -18.95 7.64 9.69
C PRO A 158 -20.21 7.39 8.87
N VAL A 159 -20.09 6.61 7.80
CA VAL A 159 -21.21 5.83 7.27
C VAL A 159 -20.81 4.36 7.28
N GLY A 160 -21.44 3.62 8.19
CA GLY A 160 -21.36 2.18 8.22
C GLY A 160 -22.31 1.53 7.22
N SER A 161 -21.89 0.42 6.65
CA SER A 161 -22.71 -0.78 6.46
C SER A 161 -21.81 -1.97 6.13
N PRO A 162 -22.13 -3.17 6.62
CA PRO A 162 -21.38 -4.37 6.29
C PRO A 162 -21.76 -4.81 4.88
N LEU A 163 -20.84 -4.61 3.92
CA LEU A 163 -20.96 -5.20 2.59
C LEU A 163 -20.11 -6.47 2.58
N SER A 164 -20.79 -7.62 2.47
CA SER A 164 -20.13 -8.91 2.32
C SER A 164 -19.43 -9.00 0.97
N CYS A 165 -18.23 -9.58 0.96
CA CYS A 165 -17.58 -9.97 -0.29
C CYS A 165 -18.38 -11.09 -0.96
N GLU A 166 -19.18 -10.73 -1.95
CA GLU A 166 -19.70 -11.72 -2.89
C GLU A 166 -18.65 -11.97 -3.97
N ASN A 167 -18.24 -13.24 -4.06
CA ASN A 167 -17.34 -13.74 -5.09
C ASN A 167 -18.04 -13.63 -6.45
N GLY A 168 -17.53 -12.77 -7.33
CA GLY A 168 -17.81 -12.79 -8.76
C GLY A 168 -16.79 -13.66 -9.48
#